data_AF-A0A8H7R368-F1
#
_entry.id   AF-A0A8H7R368-F1
#
_cell.length_a   1.000
_cell.length_b   1.000
_cell.length_c   1.000
_cell.angle_alpha   90.00
_cell.angle_beta   90.00
_cell.angle_gamma   90.00
#
_symmetry.space_group_name_H-M   'P 1'
#
loop_
_entity.id
_entity.type
_entity.pdbx_description
1 polymer ?
#
loop_
_entity_poly.entity_id
_entity_poly.type
_entity_poly.pdbx_seq_one_letter_code
_entity_poly.pdbx_strand_id
1 'polypeptide(L)'
;MVDNLLDRSLVDKVYVLVSSPASSPFNERDLNQTDEIMKKLTHVTGDTSDMLEYLQSIDHDVCLTSINFAGISSHSHLIKDLLEEYPVIKKVAIETYVSNNEIFLLDSELLLSNNKVLEKFDCRKPPIQRSKQ
;
A
#
# COMPACT_ATOMS: atom_id res chain seq x y z
N MET A 1 -11.58 7.81 -3.76
CA MET A 1 -10.34 7.01 -3.73
C MET A 1 -10.69 5.53 -3.69
N VAL A 2 -11.49 5.10 -2.70
CA VAL A 2 -12.07 3.75 -2.61
C VAL A 2 -12.82 3.37 -3.89
N ASP A 3 -13.75 4.20 -4.35
CA ASP A 3 -14.52 3.91 -5.57
C ASP A 3 -13.65 3.76 -6.81
N ASN A 4 -12.52 4.48 -6.91
CA ASN A 4 -11.61 4.30 -8.03
C ASN A 4 -10.95 2.91 -8.01
N LEU A 5 -10.57 2.41 -6.83
CA LEU A 5 -10.00 1.07 -6.69
C LEU A 5 -11.03 0.00 -7.08
N LEU A 6 -12.30 0.21 -6.73
CA LEU A 6 -13.39 -0.73 -7.05
C LEU A 6 -13.78 -0.66 -8.53
N ASP A 7 -14.10 0.53 -9.03
CA ASP A 7 -14.69 0.71 -10.36
C ASP A 7 -13.66 0.64 -11.48
N ARG A 8 -12.41 1.06 -11.22
CA ARG A 8 -11.36 1.15 -12.24
C ARG A 8 -10.32 0.06 -12.10
N SER A 9 -9.83 -0.15 -10.89
CA SER A 9 -8.81 -1.16 -10.62
C SER A 9 -9.40 -2.55 -10.31
N LEU A 10 -10.75 -2.65 -10.22
CA LEU A 10 -11.51 -3.90 -10.05
C LEU A 10 -11.04 -4.74 -8.86
N VAL A 11 -10.71 -4.09 -7.74
CA VAL A 11 -10.26 -4.81 -6.54
C VAL A 11 -11.43 -5.49 -5.81
N ASP A 12 -11.18 -6.68 -5.25
CA ASP A 12 -12.18 -7.41 -4.47
C ASP A 12 -12.33 -6.88 -3.04
N LYS A 13 -11.26 -6.31 -2.48
CA LYS A 13 -11.18 -5.83 -1.09
C LYS A 13 -10.40 -4.52 -1.03
N VAL A 14 -10.90 -3.57 -0.26
CA VAL A 14 -10.24 -2.27 -0.05
C VAL A 14 -9.89 -2.13 1.42
N TYR A 15 -8.60 -2.01 1.71
CA TYR A 15 -8.10 -1.73 3.05
C TYR A 15 -7.55 -0.30 3.11
N VAL A 16 -7.69 0.35 4.26
CA VAL A 16 -7.30 1.76 4.44
C VAL A 16 -6.35 1.94 5.61
N LEU A 17 -5.40 2.84 5.44
CA LEU A 17 -4.56 3.34 6.52
C LEU A 17 -5.15 4.66 7.00
N VAL A 18 -5.63 4.68 8.25
CA VAL A 18 -6.43 5.79 8.77
C VAL A 18 -5.58 6.75 9.60
N SER A 19 -4.66 6.20 10.40
CA SER A 19 -3.86 6.99 11.32
C SER A 19 -2.52 6.32 11.59
N SER A 20 -1.59 6.41 10.65
CA SER A 20 -0.22 5.92 10.84
C SER A 20 0.80 6.62 9.95
N PRO A 21 2.03 6.82 10.43
CA PRO A 21 3.13 7.26 9.58
C PRO A 21 3.41 6.23 8.48
N ALA A 22 3.62 6.68 7.25
CA ALA A 22 4.06 5.79 6.15
C ALA A 22 5.47 5.18 6.37
N SER A 23 6.17 5.60 7.44
CA SER A 23 7.46 5.06 7.89
C SER A 23 7.33 3.97 8.95
N SER A 24 6.14 3.71 9.50
CA SER A 24 5.98 2.64 10.48
C SER A 24 5.84 1.27 9.79
N PRO A 25 6.37 0.20 10.39
CA PRO A 25 6.09 -1.18 10.02
C PRO A 25 4.59 -1.46 9.91
N PHE A 26 4.18 -2.36 9.01
CA PHE A 26 2.75 -2.62 8.74
C PHE A 26 1.99 -3.14 9.96
N ASN A 27 2.61 -3.99 10.77
CA ASN A 27 2.05 -4.53 12.02
C ASN A 27 1.90 -3.47 13.13
N GLU A 28 2.52 -2.30 12.98
CA GLU A 28 2.39 -1.18 13.91
C GLU A 28 1.38 -0.12 13.42
N ARG A 29 0.77 -0.34 12.24
CA ARG A 29 -0.19 0.59 11.68
C ARG A 29 -1.58 0.41 12.28
N ASP A 30 -2.29 1.52 12.41
CA ASP A 30 -3.67 1.62 12.89
C ASP A 30 -3.93 1.06 14.31
N LEU A 31 -2.89 0.81 15.13
CA LEU A 31 -3.03 0.30 16.50
C LEU A 31 -3.90 1.15 17.44
N ASN A 32 -3.98 2.47 17.19
CA ASN A 32 -4.72 3.43 18.01
C ASN A 32 -5.95 3.99 17.28
N GLN A 33 -6.59 3.19 16.45
CA GLN A 33 -7.64 3.67 15.56
C GLN A 33 -8.82 4.29 16.33
N THR A 34 -9.39 5.36 15.75
CA THR A 34 -10.66 5.91 16.19
C THR A 34 -11.77 5.26 15.35
N ASP A 35 -12.53 4.34 15.95
CA ASP A 35 -13.70 3.67 15.34
C ASP A 35 -14.62 4.62 14.55
N GLU A 36 -14.68 5.88 14.96
CA GLU A 36 -15.49 6.91 14.32
C GLU A 36 -15.10 7.21 12.87
N ILE A 37 -13.81 7.10 12.50
CA ILE A 37 -13.38 7.37 11.13
C ILE A 37 -13.76 6.19 10.25
N MET A 38 -13.49 4.96 10.68
CA MET A 38 -13.86 3.75 9.94
C MET A 38 -15.37 3.67 9.70
N LYS A 39 -16.20 4.04 10.68
CA LYS A 39 -17.67 4.10 10.54
C LYS A 39 -18.16 5.10 9.48
N LYS A 40 -17.35 6.09 9.10
CA LYS A 40 -17.69 7.09 8.07
C LYS A 40 -17.26 6.67 6.67
N LEU A 41 -16.38 5.68 6.56
CA LEU A 41 -15.91 5.16 5.27
C LEU A 41 -16.93 4.16 4.73
N THR A 42 -17.20 4.26 3.43
CA THR A 42 -18.08 3.33 2.71
C THR A 42 -17.23 2.47 1.79
N HIS A 43 -17.67 1.23 1.56
CA HIS A 43 -17.00 0.25 0.67
C HIS A 43 -15.56 -0.11 1.07
N VAL A 44 -15.21 0.08 2.34
CA VAL A 44 -13.93 -0.34 2.92
C VAL A 44 -14.14 -1.69 3.62
N THR A 45 -13.25 -2.63 3.36
CA THR A 45 -13.22 -3.96 3.98
C THR A 45 -12.71 -3.90 5.41
N GLY A 46 -11.69 -3.08 5.65
CA GLY A 46 -11.03 -2.98 6.95
C GLY A 46 -9.80 -2.06 6.90
N ASP A 47 -8.99 -2.14 7.93
CA ASP A 47 -7.74 -1.40 8.04
C ASP A 47 -6.50 -2.26 7.71
N THR A 48 -5.31 -1.76 8.06
CA THR A 48 -4.08 -2.51 7.86
C THR A 48 -4.05 -3.83 8.63
N SER A 49 -4.56 -3.87 9.86
CA SER A 49 -4.59 -5.09 10.67
C SER A 49 -5.51 -6.13 10.04
N ASP A 50 -6.69 -5.71 9.58
CA ASP A 50 -7.62 -6.58 8.85
C ASP A 50 -7.00 -7.13 7.54
N MET A 51 -6.21 -6.31 6.84
CA MET A 51 -5.48 -6.73 5.65
C MET A 51 -4.46 -7.82 5.98
N LEU A 52 -3.68 -7.63 7.04
CA LEU A 52 -2.66 -8.60 7.45
C LEU A 52 -3.31 -9.91 7.90
N GLU A 53 -4.39 -9.87 8.68
CA GLU A 53 -5.16 -11.07 9.06
C GLU A 53 -5.71 -11.80 7.82
N TYR A 54 -6.21 -11.06 6.84
CA TYR A 54 -6.65 -11.65 5.57
C TYR A 54 -5.48 -12.33 4.83
N LEU A 55 -4.32 -11.69 4.72
CA LEU A 55 -3.15 -12.28 4.05
C LEU A 55 -2.62 -13.53 4.77
N GLN A 56 -2.77 -13.62 6.10
CA GLN A 56 -2.39 -14.79 6.88
C GLN A 56 -3.37 -15.97 6.73
N SER A 57 -4.63 -15.70 6.42
CA SER A 57 -5.70 -16.70 6.45
C SER A 57 -5.98 -17.38 5.10
N ILE A 58 -5.45 -16.84 4.01
CA ILE A 58 -5.69 -17.33 2.65
C ILE A 58 -4.58 -18.26 2.15
N ASP A 59 -4.92 -19.07 1.14
CA ASP A 59 -4.00 -19.97 0.43
C ASP A 59 -3.87 -19.66 -1.07
N HIS A 60 -4.53 -18.60 -1.54
CA HIS A 60 -4.52 -18.18 -2.95
C HIS A 60 -3.65 -16.94 -3.20
N ASP A 61 -3.24 -16.78 -4.45
CA ASP A 61 -2.41 -15.66 -4.90
C ASP A 61 -3.18 -14.32 -4.86
N VAL A 62 -2.51 -13.28 -4.37
CA VAL A 62 -3.03 -11.91 -4.25
C VAL A 62 -2.26 -10.94 -5.15
N CYS A 63 -3.01 -10.02 -5.76
CA CYS A 63 -2.48 -8.81 -6.37
C CYS A 63 -2.77 -7.62 -5.45
N LEU A 64 -1.74 -6.99 -4.90
CA LEU A 64 -1.87 -5.80 -4.06
C LEU A 64 -1.92 -4.55 -4.95
N THR A 65 -3.02 -3.80 -4.89
CA THR A 65 -3.23 -2.64 -5.74
C THR A 65 -3.16 -1.33 -4.95
N SER A 66 -2.50 -0.32 -5.51
CA SER A 66 -2.40 1.01 -4.92
C SER A 66 -2.49 2.13 -5.96
N ILE A 67 -3.08 3.25 -5.55
CA ILE A 67 -3.01 4.50 -6.30
C ILE A 67 -1.67 5.15 -5.97
N ASN A 68 -0.78 5.23 -6.97
CA ASN A 68 0.61 5.65 -6.90
C ASN A 68 1.50 4.81 -5.95
N PHE A 69 2.82 5.02 -6.08
CA PHE A 69 3.83 4.30 -5.30
C PHE A 69 3.75 4.58 -3.79
N ALA A 70 3.35 5.78 -3.39
CA ALA A 70 3.24 6.18 -1.99
C ALA A 70 1.98 5.64 -1.28
N GLY A 71 1.04 5.02 -2.01
CA GLY A 71 -0.21 4.55 -1.43
C GLY A 71 -0.06 3.29 -0.56
N ILE A 72 1.04 2.54 -0.70
CA ILE A 72 1.35 1.37 0.14
C ILE A 72 2.34 1.78 1.26
N SER A 73 3.49 2.32 0.87
CA SER A 73 4.52 2.84 1.76
C SER A 73 5.38 3.83 0.99
N SER A 74 5.99 4.78 1.69
CA SER A 74 7.02 5.66 1.10
C SER A 74 8.44 5.16 1.39
N HIS A 75 8.58 3.92 1.85
CA HIS A 75 9.86 3.30 2.22
C HIS A 75 9.94 1.90 1.59
N SER A 76 10.90 1.72 0.69
CA SER A 76 11.15 0.49 -0.07
C SER A 76 11.36 -0.73 0.81
N HIS A 77 12.13 -0.61 1.90
CA HIS A 77 12.38 -1.73 2.82
C HIS A 77 11.08 -2.28 3.42
N LEU A 78 10.12 -1.43 3.78
CA LEU A 78 8.83 -1.90 4.31
C LEU A 78 8.02 -2.68 3.28
N ILE A 79 8.11 -2.31 1.99
CA ILE A 79 7.48 -3.08 0.92
C ILE A 79 8.15 -4.43 0.78
N LYS A 80 9.48 -4.48 0.85
CA LYS A 80 10.23 -5.72 0.82
C LYS A 80 9.84 -6.64 1.99
N ASP A 81 9.84 -6.11 3.21
CA ASP A 81 9.47 -6.87 4.41
C ASP A 81 8.06 -7.46 4.28
N LEU A 82 7.09 -6.66 3.78
CA LEU A 82 5.72 -7.14 3.52
C LEU A 82 5.68 -8.29 2.51
N LEU A 83 6.44 -8.20 1.41
CA LEU A 83 6.45 -9.24 0.36
C LEU A 83 7.17 -10.51 0.81
N GLU A 84 8.20 -10.40 1.66
CA GLU A 84 8.89 -11.55 2.27
C GLU A 84 8.01 -12.24 3.32
N GLU A 85 7.28 -11.47 4.13
CA GLU A 85 6.38 -11.99 5.17
C GLU A 85 5.11 -12.63 4.59
N TYR A 86 4.57 -12.07 3.49
CA TYR A 86 3.33 -12.52 2.86
C TYR A 86 3.54 -12.99 1.41
N PRO A 87 4.13 -14.19 1.21
CA PRO A 87 4.43 -14.71 -0.13
C PRO A 87 3.20 -15.05 -0.97
N VAL A 88 1.99 -14.98 -0.41
CA VAL A 88 0.72 -15.02 -1.16
C VAL A 88 0.57 -13.80 -2.07
N ILE A 89 1.23 -12.67 -1.76
CA ILE A 89 1.27 -11.51 -2.65
C ILE A 89 2.21 -11.83 -3.81
N LYS A 90 1.65 -12.06 -5.01
CA LYS A 90 2.44 -12.36 -6.22
C LYS A 90 2.71 -11.14 -7.08
N LYS A 91 1.83 -10.14 -7.00
CA LYS A 91 1.92 -8.93 -7.81
C LYS A 91 1.56 -7.70 -7.00
N VAL A 92 2.19 -6.59 -7.38
CA VAL A 92 1.85 -5.25 -6.93
C VAL A 92 1.45 -4.42 -8.15
N ALA A 93 0.21 -3.97 -8.18
CA ALA A 93 -0.33 -3.10 -9.22
C ALA A 93 -0.31 -1.64 -8.74
N ILE A 94 0.42 -0.77 -9.43
CA ILE A 94 0.49 0.66 -9.12
C ILE A 94 -0.18 1.46 -10.23
N GLU A 95 -1.33 2.07 -9.91
CA GLU A 95 -2.05 2.95 -10.83
C GLU A 95 -1.58 4.40 -10.63
N THR A 96 -0.98 5.00 -11.66
CA THR A 96 -0.51 6.40 -11.62
C THR A 96 -1.38 7.32 -12.48
N TYR A 97 -2.66 6.99 -12.65
CA TYR A 97 -3.56 7.66 -13.59
C TYR A 97 -3.55 9.18 -13.46
N VAL A 98 -3.54 9.69 -12.23
CA VAL A 98 -3.58 11.13 -11.93
C VAL A 98 -2.33 11.86 -12.42
N SER A 99 -1.16 11.22 -12.41
CA SER A 99 0.10 11.87 -12.76
C SER A 99 0.56 11.53 -14.17
N ASN A 100 0.52 10.26 -14.55
CA ASN A 100 1.19 9.75 -15.75
C ASN A 100 0.29 8.90 -16.66
N ASN A 101 -0.94 8.58 -16.25
CA ASN A 101 -1.81 7.66 -17.00
C ASN A 101 -1.19 6.28 -17.26
N GLU A 102 -0.40 5.76 -16.32
CA GLU A 102 0.27 4.46 -16.42
C GLU A 102 -0.23 3.49 -15.35
N ILE A 103 -0.09 2.19 -15.64
CA ILE A 103 -0.27 1.10 -14.68
C ILE A 103 1.03 0.30 -14.67
N PHE A 104 1.63 0.15 -13.49
CA PHE A 104 2.78 -0.73 -13.30
C PHE A 104 2.29 -2.03 -12.68
N LEU A 105 2.52 -3.15 -13.38
CA LEU A 105 2.33 -4.49 -12.83
C LEU A 105 3.71 -5.04 -12.47
N LEU A 106 3.98 -5.18 -11.18
CA LEU A 106 5.29 -5.55 -10.65
C LEU A 106 5.16 -6.91 -9.96
N ASP A 107 5.86 -7.94 -10.46
CA ASP A 107 5.92 -9.23 -9.78
C ASP A 107 6.71 -9.10 -8.47
N SER A 108 6.27 -9.80 -7.43
CA SER A 108 6.94 -9.76 -6.12
C SER A 108 8.39 -10.24 -6.23
N GLU A 109 8.66 -11.26 -7.05
CA GLU A 109 10.02 -11.75 -7.31
C GLU A 109 10.93 -10.67 -7.93
N LEU A 110 10.38 -9.84 -8.82
CA LEU A 110 11.12 -8.71 -9.39
C LEU A 110 11.40 -7.64 -8.33
N LEU A 111 10.41 -7.32 -7.48
CA LEU A 111 10.57 -6.36 -6.39
C LEU A 111 11.62 -6.80 -5.37
N LEU A 112 11.66 -8.11 -5.05
CA LEU A 112 12.61 -8.69 -4.10
C LEU A 112 14.03 -8.79 -4.67
N SER A 113 14.18 -8.96 -5.99
CA SER A 113 15.48 -9.12 -6.65
C SER A 113 16.07 -7.85 -7.26
N ASN A 114 15.27 -6.80 -7.46
CA ASN A 114 15.68 -5.58 -8.16
C ASN A 114 15.43 -4.30 -7.35
N ASN A 115 16.47 -3.87 -6.62
CA ASN A 115 16.43 -2.65 -5.82
C ASN A 115 16.01 -1.40 -6.61
N LYS A 116 16.35 -1.27 -7.90
CA LYS A 116 15.98 -0.08 -8.69
C LYS A 116 14.47 0.04 -8.90
N VAL A 117 13.76 -1.09 -8.98
CA VAL A 117 12.29 -1.09 -9.10
C VAL A 117 11.67 -0.79 -7.73
N LEU A 118 12.25 -1.37 -6.67
CA LEU A 118 11.80 -1.17 -5.30
C LEU A 118 12.01 0.28 -4.81
N GLU A 119 13.08 0.95 -5.22
CA GLU A 119 13.37 2.36 -4.91
C GLU A 119 12.31 3.33 -5.48
N LYS A 120 11.47 2.90 -6.43
CA LYS A 120 10.33 3.71 -6.88
C LYS A 120 9.33 4.01 -5.75
N PHE A 121 9.31 3.19 -4.71
CA PHE A 121 8.49 3.41 -3.51
C PHE A 121 9.06 4.52 -2.61
N ASP A 122 10.35 4.86 -2.71
CA ASP A 122 11.01 5.95 -1.98
C ASP A 122 10.73 7.33 -2.64
N CYS A 123 9.46 7.58 -2.95
CA CYS A 123 9.03 8.70 -3.79
C CYS A 123 8.75 10.00 -3.02
N ARG A 124 8.71 9.97 -1.68
CA ARG A 124 8.47 11.18 -0.87
C ARG A 124 9.78 11.86 -0.51
N LYS A 125 9.99 13.08 -1.02
CA LYS A 125 11.10 13.94 -0.61
C LYS A 125 10.80 14.59 0.74
N PRO A 126 11.81 14.77 1.62
CA PRO A 126 11.61 15.49 2.87
C PRO A 126 11.16 16.94 2.60
N PRO A 127 10.33 17.53 3.46
CA PRO A 127 9.94 18.93 3.34
C PRO A 127 11.18 19.83 3.31
N ILE A 128 11.20 20.80 2.39
CA ILE A 128 12.28 21.80 2.34
C ILE A 128 12.15 22.71 3.56
N GLN A 129 13.17 22.74 4.41
CA GLN A 129 13.20 23.64 5.57
C GLN A 129 13.39 25.09 5.10
N ARG A 130 12.27 25.79 4.90
CA ARG A 130 12.24 27.19 4.43
C ARG A 130 12.92 28.17 5.39
N SER A 131 13.10 27.81 6.66
CA SER A 131 13.74 28.68 7.66
C SER A 131 15.27 28.76 7.55
N LYS A 132 15.88 28.03 6.61
CA LYS A 132 17.34 28.01 6.35
C LYS A 132 17.69 28.47 4.94
N GLN A 133 16.74 29.12 4.24
CA GLN A 133 16.97 29.80 2.96
C GLN A 133 17.13 31.30 3.16
#